data_AF-A0A8T5M4Z9-F1
#
_entry.id   AF-A0A8T5M4Z9-F1
#
_cell.length_a   1.000
_cell.length_b   1.000
_cell.length_c   1.000
_cell.angle_alpha   90.00
_cell.angle_beta   90.00
_cell.angle_gamma   90.00
#
_symmetry.space_group_name_H-M   'P 1'
#
loop_
_entity.id
_entity.type
_entity.pdbx_description
1 polymer ?
#
loop_
_entity_poly.entity_id
_entity_poly.type
_entity_poly.pdbx_seq_one_letter_code
_entity_poly.pdbx_strand_id
1 'polypeptide(L)'
;MTLEEILISIEKCYVEIIRPSFSGDLSDNISSQIRTILEEQFKSGVYSEVGGSIFYHDEGLEMRIVKPKIMEHIDKALTEFEGGNYDNFPSLASYSDKMKESFLKYSERNPDKYLFIDLINECCQTFLKENNLLKNITEDIRKNFVDLYKKYIVGRTYFFLPSELGFSERNFIGIFHVHVAGSKPSIMDLDLNKRIRVANLLISTTEKYEQEGVSLYLIHSESYEQIYEGLLKQK
;
A
#
# COMPACT_ATOMS: atom_id res chain seq x y z
N MET A 1 23.02 -0.22 25.25
CA MET A 1 22.18 -0.48 24.08
C MET A 1 20.85 0.21 24.29
N THR A 2 20.47 1.15 23.42
CA THR A 2 19.18 1.84 23.46
C THR A 2 18.09 1.00 22.79
N LEU A 3 16.81 1.34 23.00
CA LEU A 3 15.69 0.71 22.29
C LEU A 3 15.86 0.85 20.77
N GLU A 4 16.32 2.02 20.32
CA GLU A 4 16.55 2.29 18.89
C GLU A 4 17.64 1.38 18.31
N GLU A 5 18.74 1.18 19.03
CA GLU A 5 19.80 0.25 18.61
C GLU A 5 19.30 -1.19 18.53
N ILE A 6 18.45 -1.63 19.46
CA ILE A 6 17.83 -2.97 19.44
C ILE A 6 16.93 -3.14 18.22
N LEU A 7 16.08 -2.17 17.92
CA LEU A 7 15.16 -2.23 16.78
C LEU A 7 15.92 -2.27 15.44
N ILE A 8 16.99 -1.47 15.31
CA ILE A 8 17.87 -1.50 14.12
C ILE A 8 18.55 -2.87 13.99
N SER A 9 19.00 -3.46 15.09
CA SER A 9 19.59 -4.80 15.07
C SER A 9 18.59 -5.87 14.65
N ILE A 10 17.35 -5.82 15.15
CA ILE A 10 16.28 -6.75 14.77
C ILE A 10 15.94 -6.62 13.29
N GLU A 11 15.76 -5.40 12.78
CA GLU A 11 15.51 -5.11 11.37
C GLU A 11 16.61 -5.72 10.48
N LYS A 12 17.88 -5.51 10.84
CA LYS A 12 19.02 -6.09 10.12
C LYS A 12 18.96 -7.62 10.11
N CYS A 13 18.65 -8.25 11.24
CA CYS A 13 18.49 -9.71 11.28
C CYS A 13 17.39 -10.19 10.32
N TYR A 14 16.25 -9.49 10.25
CA TYR A 14 15.19 -9.85 9.31
C TYR A 14 15.58 -9.67 7.86
N VAL A 15 16.28 -8.60 7.52
CA VAL A 15 16.83 -8.36 6.17
C VAL A 15 17.73 -9.51 5.74
N GLU A 16 18.63 -9.98 6.62
CA GLU A 16 19.51 -11.11 6.35
C GLU A 16 18.78 -12.45 6.21
N ILE A 17 17.59 -12.60 6.82
CA ILE A 17 16.73 -13.78 6.65
C ILE A 17 15.99 -13.72 5.29
N ILE A 18 15.54 -12.55 4.88
CA ILE A 18 14.76 -12.34 3.65
C ILE A 18 15.66 -12.49 2.41
N ARG A 19 16.82 -11.82 2.41
CA ARG A 19 17.68 -11.63 1.24
C ARG A 19 17.97 -12.93 0.46
N PRO A 20 18.33 -14.07 1.09
CA PRO A 20 18.66 -15.30 0.36
C PRO A 20 17.50 -15.86 -0.46
N SER A 21 16.26 -15.55 -0.12
CA SER A 21 15.08 -16.03 -0.85
C SER A 21 14.91 -15.38 -2.22
N PHE A 22 15.65 -14.30 -2.49
CA PHE A 22 15.56 -13.51 -3.72
C PHE A 22 16.88 -13.43 -4.49
N SER A 23 17.94 -14.11 -4.04
CA SER A 23 19.23 -14.13 -4.75
C SER A 23 19.19 -15.09 -5.93
N GLY A 24 19.55 -14.61 -7.13
CA GLY A 24 19.55 -15.43 -8.34
C GLY A 24 18.14 -15.64 -8.90
N ASP A 25 17.83 -16.85 -9.35
CA ASP A 25 16.48 -17.18 -9.84
C ASP A 25 15.52 -17.39 -8.67
N LEU A 26 14.36 -16.72 -8.71
CA LEU A 26 13.31 -16.94 -7.72
C LEU A 26 12.88 -18.42 -7.69
N SER A 27 12.60 -18.94 -6.50
CA SER A 27 11.97 -20.25 -6.38
C SER A 27 10.54 -20.21 -6.96
N ASP A 28 10.01 -21.38 -7.32
CA ASP A 28 8.65 -21.48 -7.87
C ASP A 28 7.60 -21.01 -6.84
N ASN A 29 7.86 -21.28 -5.56
CA ASN A 29 7.01 -20.83 -4.45
C ASN A 29 6.94 -19.29 -4.39
N ILE A 30 8.09 -18.61 -4.34
CA ILE A 30 8.15 -17.15 -4.28
C ILE A 30 7.59 -16.52 -5.55
N SER A 31 7.91 -17.08 -6.72
CA SER A 31 7.34 -16.64 -7.99
C SER A 31 5.81 -16.73 -8.00
N SER A 32 5.25 -17.83 -7.49
CA SER A 32 3.79 -18.01 -7.40
C SER A 32 3.14 -17.05 -6.40
N GLN A 33 3.79 -16.77 -5.27
CA GLN A 33 3.28 -15.82 -4.27
C GLN A 33 3.30 -14.38 -4.80
N ILE A 34 4.39 -13.93 -5.43
CA ILE A 34 4.46 -12.60 -6.07
C ILE A 34 3.42 -12.50 -7.18
N ARG A 35 3.26 -13.54 -8.01
CA ARG A 35 2.23 -13.56 -9.05
C ARG A 35 0.83 -13.38 -8.46
N THR A 36 0.50 -14.07 -7.36
CA THR A 36 -0.79 -13.92 -6.68
C THR A 36 -1.00 -12.49 -6.15
N ILE A 37 0.05 -11.87 -5.61
CA ILE A 37 0.02 -10.47 -5.16
C ILE A 37 -0.25 -9.51 -6.33
N LEU A 38 0.41 -9.72 -7.47
CA LEU A 38 0.26 -8.86 -8.65
C LEU A 38 -1.09 -9.08 -9.35
N GLU A 39 -1.58 -10.32 -9.41
CA GLU A 39 -2.93 -10.63 -9.89
C GLU A 39 -3.98 -9.89 -9.07
N GLU A 40 -3.81 -9.80 -7.75
CA GLU A 40 -4.70 -9.03 -6.89
C GLU A 40 -4.51 -7.50 -7.06
N GLN A 41 -3.26 -7.02 -7.20
CA GLN A 41 -2.96 -5.60 -7.43
C GLN A 41 -3.58 -5.06 -8.71
N PHE A 42 -3.59 -5.87 -9.78
CA PHE A 42 -4.11 -5.47 -11.10
C PHE A 42 -5.53 -5.99 -11.36
N LYS A 43 -6.20 -6.54 -10.35
CA LYS A 43 -7.57 -7.00 -10.46
C LYS A 43 -8.53 -5.83 -10.65
N SER A 44 -9.39 -5.93 -11.66
CA SER A 44 -10.42 -4.93 -11.93
C SER A 44 -11.32 -4.70 -10.70
N GLY A 45 -11.44 -3.44 -10.27
CA GLY A 45 -12.26 -3.03 -9.12
C GLY A 45 -11.53 -3.00 -7.78
N VAL A 46 -10.27 -3.45 -7.69
CA VAL A 46 -9.41 -3.17 -6.53
C VAL A 46 -8.79 -1.80 -6.74
N TYR A 47 -9.01 -0.90 -5.80
CA TYR A 47 -8.60 0.50 -5.94
C TYR A 47 -7.37 0.85 -5.09
N SER A 48 -6.84 -0.12 -4.34
CA SER A 48 -5.76 0.05 -3.39
C SER A 48 -4.44 -0.57 -3.83
N GLU A 49 -3.37 0.01 -3.31
CA GLU A 49 -2.11 -0.70 -3.27
C GLU A 49 -2.25 -1.95 -2.39
N VAL A 50 -1.81 -3.08 -2.92
CA VAL A 50 -1.74 -4.34 -2.20
C VAL A 50 -0.47 -4.33 -1.37
N GLY A 51 -0.65 -4.50 -0.07
CA GLY A 51 0.45 -4.73 0.86
C GLY A 51 0.14 -5.89 1.77
N GLY A 52 1.11 -6.26 2.59
CA GLY A 52 0.94 -7.37 3.48
C GLY A 52 2.15 -7.66 4.32
N SER A 53 2.15 -8.86 4.89
CA SER A 53 3.13 -9.31 5.86
C SER A 53 3.99 -10.42 5.29
N ILE A 54 5.25 -10.44 5.72
CA ILE A 54 6.22 -11.47 5.40
C ILE A 54 6.48 -12.27 6.66
N PHE A 55 6.33 -13.58 6.56
CA PHE A 55 6.61 -14.55 7.61
C PHE A 55 7.72 -15.50 7.16
N TYR A 56 8.50 -16.00 8.12
CA TYR A 56 9.50 -17.03 7.88
C TYR A 56 9.16 -18.31 8.64
N HIS A 57 9.06 -19.41 7.90
CA HIS A 57 8.77 -20.73 8.42
C HIS A 57 9.84 -21.74 7.94
N ASP A 58 9.80 -22.96 8.48
CA ASP A 58 10.72 -24.03 8.09
C ASP A 58 10.65 -24.35 6.58
N GLU A 59 9.50 -24.06 5.94
CA GLU A 59 9.24 -24.27 4.51
C GLU A 59 9.66 -23.07 3.62
N GLY A 60 10.12 -21.96 4.22
CA GLY A 60 10.56 -20.75 3.52
C GLY A 60 9.75 -19.50 3.87
N LEU A 61 9.80 -18.49 2.99
CA LEU A 61 9.02 -17.26 3.16
C LEU A 61 7.56 -17.47 2.75
N GLU A 62 6.66 -16.94 3.57
CA GLU A 62 5.23 -16.76 3.28
C GLU A 62 4.94 -15.25 3.20
N MET A 63 4.34 -14.82 2.10
CA MET A 63 3.82 -13.48 1.90
C MET A 63 2.30 -13.53 1.96
N ARG A 64 1.72 -12.90 2.98
CA ARG A 64 0.28 -12.83 3.19
C ARG A 64 -0.23 -11.45 2.82
N ILE A 65 -1.08 -11.38 1.80
CA ILE A 65 -1.83 -10.15 1.50
C ILE A 65 -2.67 -9.79 2.71
N VAL A 66 -2.50 -8.57 3.22
CA VAL A 66 -3.35 -8.01 4.26
C VAL A 66 -4.29 -7.03 3.58
N LYS A 67 -5.59 -7.19 3.81
CA LYS A 67 -6.58 -6.18 3.45
C LYS A 67 -7.08 -5.56 4.73
N PRO A 68 -6.72 -4.30 5.03
CA PRO A 68 -7.27 -3.61 6.18
C PRO A 68 -8.79 -3.60 6.06
N LYS A 69 -9.51 -3.85 7.15
CA LYS A 69 -10.99 -3.82 7.12
C LYS A 69 -11.51 -2.48 6.63
N ILE A 70 -10.73 -1.43 6.85
CA ILE A 70 -11.03 -0.08 6.40
C ILE A 70 -11.02 0.05 4.88
N MET A 71 -10.14 -0.68 4.20
CA MET A 71 -10.04 -0.64 2.74
C MET A 71 -11.25 -1.33 2.09
N GLU A 72 -11.77 -2.41 2.67
CA GLU A 72 -13.01 -3.03 2.19
C GLU A 72 -14.20 -2.07 2.24
N HIS A 73 -14.28 -1.25 3.29
CA HIS A 73 -15.31 -0.21 3.42
C HIS A 73 -15.12 0.92 2.41
N ILE A 74 -13.88 1.38 2.21
CA ILE A 74 -13.57 2.43 1.24
C ILE A 74 -13.85 1.96 -0.19
N ASP A 75 -13.38 0.76 -0.57
CA ASP A 75 -13.59 0.20 -1.90
C ASP A 75 -15.09 0.05 -2.20
N LYS A 76 -15.85 -0.51 -1.26
CA LYS A 76 -17.31 -0.63 -1.39
C LYS A 76 -17.96 0.74 -1.60
N ALA A 77 -17.61 1.73 -0.77
CA ALA A 77 -18.18 3.06 -0.86
C ALA A 77 -17.80 3.79 -2.17
N LEU A 78 -16.59 3.58 -2.68
CA LEU A 78 -16.15 4.11 -3.97
C LEU A 78 -16.89 3.45 -5.15
N THR A 79 -17.04 2.12 -5.15
CA THR A 79 -17.80 1.39 -6.19
C THR A 79 -19.27 1.83 -6.21
N GLU A 80 -19.90 1.95 -5.05
CA GLU A 80 -21.28 2.41 -4.94
C GLU A 80 -21.42 3.85 -5.42
N PHE A 81 -20.52 4.74 -4.98
CA PHE A 81 -20.50 6.12 -5.44
C PHE A 81 -20.33 6.20 -6.96
N GLU A 82 -19.37 5.49 -7.55
CA GLU A 82 -19.18 5.42 -9.01
C GLU A 82 -20.48 5.02 -9.74
N GLY A 83 -21.17 4.00 -9.21
CA GLY A 83 -22.47 3.52 -9.67
C GLY A 83 -23.66 4.44 -9.41
N GLY A 84 -23.46 5.61 -8.79
CA GLY A 84 -24.51 6.58 -8.49
C GLY A 84 -25.29 6.32 -7.21
N ASN A 85 -24.82 5.40 -6.35
CA ASN A 85 -25.34 5.20 -5.01
C ASN A 85 -24.51 6.00 -3.99
N TYR A 86 -25.16 6.93 -3.29
CA TYR A 86 -24.51 7.85 -2.36
C TYR A 86 -24.63 7.45 -0.88
N ASP A 87 -25.28 6.31 -0.57
CA ASP A 87 -25.61 5.91 0.80
C ASP A 87 -24.38 5.84 1.71
N ASN A 88 -23.25 5.34 1.19
CA ASN A 88 -22.00 5.18 1.93
C ASN A 88 -20.99 6.32 1.70
N PHE A 89 -21.35 7.35 0.92
CA PHE A 89 -20.48 8.51 0.68
C PHE A 89 -20.01 9.25 1.95
N PRO A 90 -20.82 9.42 3.02
CA PRO A 90 -20.34 10.01 4.28
C PRO A 90 -19.15 9.28 4.90
N SER A 91 -19.00 7.97 4.65
CA SER A 91 -17.85 7.22 5.15
C SER A 91 -16.54 7.65 4.47
N LEU A 92 -16.56 7.92 3.16
CA LEU A 92 -15.40 8.42 2.40
C LEU A 92 -14.91 9.77 2.93
N ALA A 93 -15.84 10.64 3.33
CA ALA A 93 -15.53 11.92 3.97
C ALA A 93 -14.79 11.71 5.30
N SER A 94 -15.34 10.86 6.17
CA SER A 94 -14.73 10.53 7.46
C SER A 94 -13.34 9.91 7.31
N TYR A 95 -13.12 9.11 6.26
CA TYR A 95 -11.81 8.53 5.98
C TYR A 95 -10.79 9.56 5.52
N SER A 96 -11.19 10.46 4.62
CA SER A 96 -10.31 11.53 4.17
C SER A 96 -9.89 12.45 5.33
N ASP A 97 -10.80 12.74 6.27
CA ASP A 97 -10.47 13.46 7.51
C ASP A 97 -9.45 12.71 8.39
N LYS A 98 -9.65 11.42 8.64
CA LYS A 98 -8.69 10.59 9.40
C LYS A 98 -7.33 10.53 8.72
N MET A 99 -7.31 10.46 7.39
CA MET A 99 -6.08 10.48 6.61
C MET A 99 -5.36 11.81 6.70
N LYS A 100 -6.09 12.93 6.67
CA LYS A 100 -5.52 14.26 6.91
C LYS A 100 -4.88 14.36 8.29
N GLU A 101 -5.59 13.95 9.34
CA GLU A 101 -5.07 13.97 10.72
C GLU A 101 -3.82 13.13 10.88
N SER A 102 -3.79 11.96 10.23
CA SER A 102 -2.60 11.14 10.14
C SER A 102 -1.46 11.89 9.47
N PHE A 103 -1.63 12.31 8.23
CA PHE A 103 -0.56 12.93 7.45
C PHE A 103 0.01 14.17 8.13
N LEU A 104 -0.83 14.97 8.78
CA LEU A 104 -0.41 16.13 9.59
C LEU A 104 0.53 15.74 10.74
N LYS A 105 0.36 14.56 11.35
CA LYS A 105 1.30 14.03 12.36
C LYS A 105 2.62 13.53 11.75
N TYR A 106 2.64 13.21 10.46
CA TYR A 106 3.76 12.52 9.82
C TYR A 106 4.60 13.39 8.86
N SER A 107 4.08 14.51 8.33
CA SER A 107 4.73 15.24 7.22
C SER A 107 4.64 16.77 7.29
N GLU A 108 5.47 17.45 8.10
CA GLU A 108 5.56 18.93 8.04
C GLU A 108 6.12 19.47 6.71
N ARG A 109 6.56 18.61 5.77
CA ARG A 109 7.40 18.98 4.62
C ARG A 109 6.73 18.91 3.23
N ASN A 110 5.42 18.64 3.12
CA ASN A 110 4.74 18.57 1.80
C ASN A 110 3.41 19.35 1.77
N PRO A 111 3.45 20.70 1.67
CA PRO A 111 2.25 21.56 1.61
C PRO A 111 1.27 21.18 0.49
N ASP A 112 1.77 20.86 -0.70
CA ASP A 112 0.92 20.54 -1.87
C ASP A 112 0.10 19.26 -1.69
N LYS A 113 0.53 18.34 -0.80
CA LYS A 113 -0.20 17.10 -0.52
C LYS A 113 -1.41 17.34 0.36
N TYR A 114 -1.34 18.32 1.26
CA TYR A 114 -2.50 18.76 2.04
C TYR A 114 -3.56 19.37 1.15
N LEU A 115 -3.15 20.11 0.11
CA LEU A 115 -4.08 20.75 -0.81
C LEU A 115 -5.03 19.75 -1.49
N PHE A 116 -4.55 18.57 -1.90
CA PHE A 116 -5.40 17.57 -2.54
C PHE A 116 -6.31 16.83 -1.55
N ILE A 117 -5.83 16.52 -0.34
CA ILE A 117 -6.67 15.92 0.71
C ILE A 117 -7.74 16.94 1.16
N ASP A 118 -7.38 18.22 1.26
CA ASP A 118 -8.28 19.31 1.57
C ASP A 118 -9.34 19.50 0.48
N LEU A 119 -8.94 19.43 -0.78
CA LEU A 119 -9.87 19.47 -1.90
C LEU A 119 -10.85 18.28 -1.88
N ILE A 120 -10.36 17.07 -1.61
CA ILE A 120 -11.23 15.88 -1.48
C ILE A 120 -12.19 16.04 -0.30
N ASN A 121 -11.72 16.55 0.83
CA ASN A 121 -12.55 16.87 1.99
C ASN A 121 -13.61 17.93 1.66
N GLU A 122 -13.23 19.00 0.96
CA GLU A 122 -14.15 20.05 0.55
C GLU A 122 -15.20 19.52 -0.42
N CYS A 123 -14.80 18.70 -1.40
CA CYS A 123 -15.73 18.00 -2.28
C CYS A 123 -16.69 17.12 -1.47
N CYS A 124 -16.17 16.29 -0.56
CA CYS A 124 -16.98 15.46 0.33
C CYS A 124 -18.00 16.27 1.14
N GLN A 125 -17.56 17.36 1.76
CA GLN A 125 -18.43 18.23 2.56
C GLN A 125 -19.47 18.97 1.70
N THR A 126 -19.11 19.38 0.49
CA THR A 126 -20.02 20.01 -0.47
C THR A 126 -21.12 19.03 -0.88
N PHE A 127 -20.76 17.80 -1.26
CA PHE A 127 -21.71 16.75 -1.60
C PHE A 127 -22.66 16.40 -0.44
N LEU A 128 -22.18 16.44 0.81
CA LEU A 128 -22.99 16.15 1.99
C LEU A 128 -23.94 17.29 2.39
N LYS A 129 -23.49 18.55 2.27
CA LYS A 129 -24.27 19.74 2.67
C LYS A 129 -25.33 20.09 1.65
N GLU A 130 -25.06 19.87 0.38
CA GLU A 130 -25.94 20.26 -0.71
C GLU A 130 -26.70 19.04 -1.25
N ASN A 131 -27.60 18.49 -0.43
CA ASN A 131 -28.50 17.37 -0.78
C ASN A 131 -29.27 17.59 -2.11
N ASN A 132 -29.42 18.83 -2.59
CA ASN A 132 -30.05 19.17 -3.87
C ASN A 132 -29.10 19.18 -5.08
N LEU A 133 -27.77 19.19 -4.88
CA LEU A 133 -26.76 19.18 -5.95
C LEU A 133 -26.37 17.78 -6.43
N LEU A 134 -26.70 16.74 -5.65
CA LEU A 134 -26.53 15.34 -6.04
C LEU A 134 -27.23 15.00 -7.38
N LYS A 135 -28.28 15.74 -7.76
CA LYS A 135 -29.01 15.57 -9.03
C LYS A 135 -28.20 15.99 -10.29
N ASN A 136 -27.13 16.76 -10.14
CA ASN A 136 -26.33 17.29 -11.24
C ASN A 136 -24.95 16.61 -11.38
N ILE A 137 -24.68 15.57 -10.59
CA ILE A 137 -23.41 14.85 -10.69
C ILE A 137 -23.48 13.89 -11.85
N THR A 138 -22.78 14.21 -12.94
CA THR A 138 -22.65 13.32 -14.09
C THR A 138 -21.76 12.13 -13.76
N GLU A 139 -21.88 11.06 -14.55
CA GLU A 139 -20.99 9.90 -14.45
C GLU A 139 -19.51 10.29 -14.54
N ASP A 140 -19.17 11.22 -15.43
CA ASP A 140 -17.79 11.72 -15.59
C ASP A 140 -17.26 12.39 -14.32
N ILE A 141 -18.08 13.19 -13.63
CA ILE A 141 -17.69 13.81 -12.36
C ILE A 141 -17.44 12.73 -11.30
N ARG A 142 -18.29 11.70 -11.24
CA ARG A 142 -18.11 10.60 -10.28
C ARG A 142 -16.83 9.84 -10.53
N LYS A 143 -16.57 9.45 -11.78
CA LYS A 143 -15.32 8.75 -12.18
C LYS A 143 -14.09 9.59 -11.85
N ASN A 144 -14.09 10.87 -12.20
CA ASN A 144 -12.99 11.77 -11.90
C ASN A 144 -12.75 11.93 -10.38
N PHE A 145 -13.82 12.07 -9.58
CA PHE A 145 -13.68 12.11 -8.12
C PHE A 145 -13.10 10.80 -7.58
N VAL A 146 -13.62 9.66 -8.04
CA VAL A 146 -13.15 8.33 -7.63
C VAL A 146 -11.67 8.17 -7.97
N ASP A 147 -11.23 8.59 -9.16
CA ASP A 147 -9.82 8.54 -9.56
C ASP A 147 -8.93 9.49 -8.74
N LEU A 148 -9.40 10.69 -8.42
CA LEU A 148 -8.69 11.62 -7.53
C LEU A 148 -8.59 11.03 -6.11
N TYR A 149 -9.69 10.50 -5.57
CA TYR A 149 -9.72 9.86 -4.26
C TYR A 149 -8.74 8.69 -4.20
N LYS A 150 -8.70 7.86 -5.24
CA LYS A 150 -7.72 6.78 -5.36
C LYS A 150 -6.29 7.28 -5.32
N LYS A 151 -5.98 8.26 -6.15
CA LYS A 151 -4.62 8.77 -6.33
C LYS A 151 -4.05 9.40 -5.05
N TYR A 152 -4.88 10.07 -4.26
CA TYR A 152 -4.42 10.90 -3.14
C TYR A 152 -4.75 10.33 -1.76
N ILE A 153 -5.82 9.55 -1.62
CA ILE A 153 -6.18 8.90 -0.36
C ILE A 153 -5.69 7.46 -0.40
N VAL A 154 -6.27 6.63 -1.26
CA VAL A 154 -6.08 5.17 -1.21
C VAL A 154 -4.64 4.75 -1.55
N GLY A 155 -4.06 5.23 -2.66
CA GLY A 155 -2.67 4.94 -3.07
C GLY A 155 -1.60 5.54 -2.16
N ARG A 156 -2.01 6.15 -1.04
CA ARG A 156 -1.12 6.75 -0.03
C ARG A 156 -1.42 6.21 1.37
N THR A 157 -2.43 5.36 1.52
CA THR A 157 -2.89 4.81 2.79
C THR A 157 -2.15 3.51 3.08
N TYR A 158 -0.87 3.61 3.48
CA TYR A 158 -0.21 2.51 4.22
C TYR A 158 -0.67 2.53 5.68
N PHE A 159 -1.98 2.46 5.89
CA PHE A 159 -2.56 2.28 7.21
C PHE A 159 -2.91 0.83 7.39
N PHE A 160 -1.89 0.02 7.58
CA PHE A 160 -2.10 -1.24 8.26
C PHE A 160 -1.95 -0.98 9.75
N LEU A 161 -2.96 -1.29 10.53
CA LEU A 161 -2.75 -1.36 11.98
C LEU A 161 -1.73 -2.47 12.26
N PRO A 162 -0.80 -2.32 13.21
CA PRO A 162 0.17 -3.38 13.54
C PRO A 162 -0.49 -4.73 13.85
N SER A 163 -1.72 -4.71 14.39
CA SER A 163 -2.54 -5.90 14.63
C SER A 163 -3.04 -6.58 13.35
N GLU A 164 -3.27 -5.83 12.27
CA GLU A 164 -3.65 -6.37 10.96
C GLU A 164 -2.46 -6.95 10.21
N LEU A 165 -1.25 -6.43 10.47
CA LEU A 165 0.01 -6.93 9.92
C LEU A 165 0.53 -8.20 10.61
N GLY A 166 -0.10 -8.67 11.68
CA GLY A 166 0.39 -9.85 12.40
C GLY A 166 1.74 -9.62 13.09
N PHE A 167 2.07 -8.39 13.51
CA PHE A 167 3.33 -8.08 14.23
C PHE A 167 3.55 -8.94 15.48
N SER A 168 2.48 -9.44 16.09
CA SER A 168 2.52 -10.31 17.26
C SER A 168 2.70 -11.79 16.93
N GLU A 169 2.65 -12.18 15.66
CA GLU A 169 2.88 -13.56 15.23
C GLU A 169 4.39 -13.87 15.30
N ARG A 170 4.73 -15.04 15.88
CA ARG A 170 6.12 -15.42 16.22
C ARG A 170 7.09 -15.40 15.02
N ASN A 171 6.56 -15.59 13.82
CA ASN A 171 7.32 -15.77 12.60
C ASN A 171 7.28 -14.54 11.69
N PHE A 172 6.70 -13.43 12.15
CA PHE A 172 6.67 -12.17 11.43
C PHE A 172 8.09 -11.61 11.32
N ILE A 173 8.49 -11.22 10.11
CA ILE A 173 9.83 -10.70 9.82
C ILE A 173 9.81 -9.42 8.99
N GLY A 174 8.66 -9.02 8.43
CA GLY A 174 8.59 -7.81 7.64
C GLY A 174 7.25 -7.58 6.97
N ILE A 175 7.21 -6.55 6.15
CA ILE A 175 6.06 -6.19 5.32
C ILE A 175 6.45 -6.17 3.86
N PHE A 176 5.45 -6.20 2.98
CA PHE A 176 5.65 -5.88 1.57
C PHE A 176 4.58 -4.91 1.07
N HIS A 177 4.88 -4.24 -0.04
CA HIS A 177 3.96 -3.39 -0.77
C HIS A 177 4.31 -3.30 -2.26
N VAL A 178 3.43 -2.75 -3.09
CA VAL A 178 3.55 -2.79 -4.57
C VAL A 178 3.52 -1.40 -5.18
N HIS A 179 4.61 -0.97 -5.81
CA HIS A 179 4.59 0.25 -6.63
C HIS A 179 4.13 -0.06 -8.05
N VAL A 180 3.03 0.57 -8.43
CA VAL A 180 2.61 0.68 -9.82
C VAL A 180 3.51 1.68 -10.56
N ALA A 181 3.89 1.36 -11.80
CA ALA A 181 4.78 2.14 -12.68
C ALA A 181 6.30 1.86 -12.58
N GLY A 182 6.72 0.72 -12.01
CA GLY A 182 8.12 0.29 -12.06
C GLY A 182 9.09 1.27 -11.37
N SER A 183 8.60 2.00 -10.36
CA SER A 183 9.40 3.02 -9.65
C SER A 183 10.23 2.42 -8.52
N LYS A 184 11.41 3.00 -8.27
CA LYS A 184 12.26 2.67 -7.11
C LYS A 184 11.62 3.19 -5.81
N PRO A 185 12.05 2.70 -4.63
CA PRO A 185 11.63 3.27 -3.35
C PRO A 185 11.83 4.79 -3.32
N SER A 186 10.78 5.50 -2.90
CA SER A 186 10.73 6.94 -2.74
C SER A 186 11.29 7.37 -1.38
N ILE A 187 11.52 8.68 -1.21
CA ILE A 187 11.90 9.26 0.09
C ILE A 187 10.84 8.96 1.17
N MET A 188 9.56 8.88 0.78
CA MET A 188 8.48 8.56 1.72
C MET A 188 8.60 7.12 2.24
N ASP A 189 9.02 6.18 1.40
CA ASP A 189 9.14 4.77 1.79
C ASP A 189 10.30 4.60 2.78
N LEU A 190 11.39 5.35 2.56
CA LEU A 190 12.53 5.41 3.49
C LEU A 190 12.13 6.07 4.82
N ASP A 191 11.42 7.20 4.78
CA ASP A 191 10.96 7.89 5.98
C ASP A 191 9.94 7.05 6.79
N LEU A 192 9.10 6.27 6.10
CA LEU A 192 8.17 5.33 6.74
C LEU A 192 8.95 4.19 7.39
N ASN A 193 9.89 3.58 6.66
CA ASN A 193 10.70 2.47 7.14
C ASN A 193 11.51 2.83 8.40
N LYS A 194 12.09 4.05 8.45
CA LYS A 194 12.74 4.61 9.65
C LYS A 194 11.86 4.59 10.90
N ARG A 195 10.53 4.67 10.76
CA ARG A 195 9.60 4.73 11.89
C ARG A 195 9.11 3.36 12.30
N ILE A 196 8.75 2.52 11.32
CA ILE A 196 8.21 1.18 11.59
C ILE A 196 9.30 0.19 12.00
N ARG A 197 10.56 0.41 11.58
CA ARG A 197 11.75 -0.41 11.92
C ARG A 197 11.51 -1.91 11.67
N VAL A 198 10.93 -2.24 10.52
CA VAL A 198 10.75 -3.62 10.04
C VAL A 198 11.30 -3.74 8.63
N ALA A 199 11.72 -4.95 8.23
CA ALA A 199 12.11 -5.18 6.86
C ALA A 199 10.91 -4.92 5.92
N ASN A 200 11.13 -4.17 4.85
CA ASN A 200 10.07 -3.79 3.92
C ASN A 200 10.46 -4.15 2.48
N LEU A 201 9.73 -5.08 1.89
CA LEU A 201 9.91 -5.49 0.50
C LEU A 201 9.00 -4.68 -0.42
N LEU A 202 9.58 -3.85 -1.27
CA LEU A 202 8.86 -3.21 -2.36
C LEU A 202 8.90 -4.09 -3.61
N ILE A 203 7.72 -4.43 -4.13
CA ILE A 203 7.53 -5.08 -5.44
C ILE A 203 7.22 -3.98 -6.46
N SER A 204 8.08 -3.79 -7.45
CA SER A 204 7.96 -2.69 -8.42
C SER A 204 7.74 -3.24 -9.82
N THR A 205 6.61 -2.88 -10.43
CA THR A 205 6.26 -3.36 -11.78
C THR A 205 5.12 -2.55 -12.42
N THR A 206 4.67 -2.98 -13.60
CA THR A 206 3.50 -2.48 -14.34
C THR A 206 2.46 -3.59 -14.50
N GLU A 207 1.28 -3.28 -15.06
CA GLU A 207 0.27 -4.30 -15.41
C GLU A 207 0.79 -5.37 -16.39
N LYS A 208 1.91 -5.09 -17.09
CA LYS A 208 2.56 -5.97 -18.06
C LYS A 208 3.70 -6.78 -17.44
N TYR A 209 3.66 -7.02 -16.13
CA TYR A 209 4.71 -7.72 -15.37
C TYR A 209 5.06 -9.11 -15.92
N GLU A 210 4.16 -9.77 -16.65
CA GLU A 210 4.45 -11.04 -17.31
C GLU A 210 5.44 -10.91 -18.47
N GLN A 211 5.48 -9.75 -19.13
CA GLN A 211 6.38 -9.46 -20.25
C GLN A 211 7.57 -8.59 -19.82
N GLU A 212 7.34 -7.64 -18.91
CA GLU A 212 8.32 -6.64 -18.48
C GLU A 212 9.10 -7.08 -17.22
N GLY A 213 8.59 -8.06 -16.49
CA GLY A 213 9.20 -8.56 -15.25
C GLY A 213 8.90 -7.68 -14.04
N VAL A 214 9.60 -7.98 -12.95
CA VAL A 214 9.46 -7.30 -11.67
C VAL A 214 10.84 -6.92 -11.14
N SER A 215 10.88 -5.80 -10.41
CA SER A 215 12.02 -5.41 -9.59
C SER A 215 11.64 -5.48 -8.11
N LEU A 216 12.45 -6.16 -7.31
CA LEU A 216 12.24 -6.26 -5.87
C LEU A 216 13.29 -5.44 -5.13
N TYR A 217 12.83 -4.56 -4.25
CA TYR A 217 13.70 -3.74 -3.42
C TYR A 217 13.48 -4.05 -1.94
N LEU A 218 14.56 -4.35 -1.22
CA LEU A 218 14.51 -4.48 0.22
C LEU A 218 14.90 -3.14 0.84
N ILE A 219 13.93 -2.50 1.50
CA ILE A 219 14.12 -1.24 2.20
C ILE A 219 14.50 -1.55 3.64
N HIS A 220 15.57 -0.91 4.11
CA HIS A 220 16.10 -1.11 5.45
C HIS A 220 16.77 0.16 6.01
N SER A 221 16.44 0.47 7.27
CA SER A 221 16.96 1.60 8.05
C SER A 221 16.78 2.97 7.38
N GLU A 222 17.59 3.31 6.38
CA GLU A 222 17.53 4.57 5.61
C GLU A 222 17.91 4.40 4.13
N SER A 223 18.05 3.16 3.67
CA SER A 223 18.48 2.83 2.31
C SER A 223 17.61 1.71 1.75
N TYR A 224 17.87 1.37 0.50
CA TYR A 224 17.30 0.19 -0.12
C TYR A 224 18.34 -0.50 -0.99
N GLU A 225 18.18 -1.80 -1.16
CA GLU A 225 18.92 -2.61 -2.10
C GLU A 225 17.96 -3.26 -3.10
N GLN A 226 18.35 -3.35 -4.38
CA GLN A 226 17.61 -4.15 -5.35
C GLN A 226 18.06 -5.61 -5.20
N ILE A 227 17.16 -6.47 -4.73
CA ILE A 227 17.47 -7.87 -4.46
C ILE A 227 17.15 -8.79 -5.64
N TYR A 228 16.30 -8.34 -6.57
CA TYR A 228 15.92 -9.10 -7.75
C TYR A 228 15.45 -8.18 -8.89
N GLU A 229 15.75 -8.58 -10.13
CA GLU A 229 15.20 -8.01 -11.35
C GLU A 229 15.06 -9.13 -12.39
N GLY A 230 13.85 -9.33 -12.91
CA GLY A 230 13.62 -10.36 -13.92
C GLY A 230 12.17 -10.81 -14.05
N LEU A 231 11.95 -11.82 -14.90
CA LEU A 231 10.65 -12.44 -15.11
C LEU A 231 10.34 -13.46 -14.01
N LEU A 232 9.09 -13.46 -13.54
CA LEU A 232 8.59 -14.54 -12.69
C LEU A 232 8.62 -15.86 -13.47
N LYS A 233 9.03 -16.96 -12.83
CA LYS A 233 9.03 -18.28 -13.47
C LYS A 233 7.63 -18.63 -13.99
N GLN A 234 7.59 -19.16 -15.22
CA GLN A 234 6.37 -19.68 -15.84
C GLN A 234 6.04 -21.03 -15.20
N LYS A 235 4.77 -21.25 -14.85
CA LYS A 235 4.27 -22.57 -14.45
C LYS A 235 4.17 -23.49 -15.66
#